data_AF-A0A329S9I7-F1
#
_entry.id   AF-A0A329S9I7-F1
#
_cell.length_a   1.000
_cell.length_b   1.000
_cell.length_c   1.000
_cell.angle_alpha   90.00
_cell.angle_beta   90.00
_cell.angle_gamma   90.00
#
_symmetry.space_group_name_H-M   'P 1'
#
loop_
_entity.id
_entity.type
_entity.pdbx_description
1 polymer ?
#
loop_
_entity_poly.entity_id
_entity_poly.type
_entity_poly.pdbx_seq_one_letter_code
_entity_poly.pdbx_strand_id
1 'polypeptide(L)'
;MCGAVNREDAGSEGQSSAASSPRSIKGSLSFILDEAPGGKRTASSAELDEPTATKCFRPSVSANSISSLLAPVVDENDVRNATRAATPLGRKSSKYCIVEGCVSRAKHARRCWKHGGSVKCKVAGCRNRAKTKGVCWSHGGGTSCSADQCTTIAVSNGVCWAHGGGKRCVTPGCSRPAYERTRNMCSMHYNAGLSTNLPA
;
A
#
# COMPACT_ATOMS: atom_id res chain seq x y z
N MET A 1 15.76 -4.25 -50.69
CA MET A 1 14.57 -4.22 -51.54
C MET A 1 13.45 -3.60 -50.74
N CYS A 2 13.19 -2.33 -51.01
CA CYS A 2 12.10 -1.55 -50.44
C CYS A 2 10.78 -2.01 -51.05
N GLY A 3 9.73 -2.14 -50.23
CA GLY A 3 8.36 -2.39 -50.69
C GLY A 3 7.42 -1.41 -50.00
N ALA A 4 7.34 -0.19 -50.55
CA ALA A 4 6.33 0.80 -50.25
C ALA A 4 5.05 0.47 -51.01
N VAL A 5 3.88 0.60 -50.37
CA VAL A 5 2.60 0.79 -51.05
C VAL A 5 1.84 1.95 -50.39
N ASN A 6 1.15 2.69 -51.24
CA ASN A 6 0.75 4.08 -51.09
C ASN A 6 -0.60 4.31 -50.37
N ARG A 7 -0.75 5.60 -50.04
CA ARG A 7 -1.87 6.48 -49.64
C ARG A 7 -3.10 6.36 -50.59
N GLU A 8 -4.35 6.62 -50.18
CA GLU A 8 -5.11 7.90 -50.22
C GLU A 8 -6.49 7.69 -49.51
N ASP A 9 -6.92 8.48 -48.52
CA ASP A 9 -7.63 9.79 -48.54
C ASP A 9 -9.17 9.69 -48.52
N ALA A 10 -9.80 10.18 -47.44
CA ALA A 10 -11.23 10.53 -47.38
C ALA A 10 -11.50 11.42 -46.16
N GLY A 11 -11.58 12.74 -46.39
CA GLY A 11 -12.12 13.71 -45.44
C GLY A 11 -13.63 13.86 -45.58
N SER A 12 -14.27 14.32 -44.50
CA SER A 12 -15.45 15.18 -44.61
C SER A 12 -15.67 15.91 -43.27
N GLU A 13 -15.58 17.24 -43.35
CA GLU A 13 -15.97 18.19 -42.32
C GLU A 13 -17.49 18.26 -42.16
N GLY A 14 -17.95 18.65 -40.97
CA GLY A 14 -19.34 18.97 -40.69
C GLY A 14 -19.44 19.94 -39.52
N GLN A 15 -19.33 21.24 -39.82
CA GLN A 15 -19.67 22.33 -38.91
C GLN A 15 -21.17 22.65 -39.03
N SER A 16 -21.83 22.94 -37.90
CA SER A 16 -23.06 23.76 -37.88
C SER A 16 -23.25 24.39 -36.49
N SER A 17 -23.65 25.65 -36.50
CA SER A 17 -23.48 26.65 -35.45
C SER A 17 -24.80 27.07 -34.78
N ALA A 18 -24.69 27.50 -33.51
CA ALA A 18 -25.29 28.68 -32.86
C ALA A 18 -26.81 28.84 -32.54
N ALA A 19 -27.01 29.51 -31.38
CA ALA A 19 -28.15 30.32 -30.88
C ALA A 19 -29.35 29.57 -30.25
N SER A 20 -30.01 29.98 -29.14
CA SER A 20 -29.92 31.12 -28.19
C SER A 20 -30.95 30.94 -27.03
N SER A 21 -30.56 31.22 -25.76
CA SER A 21 -31.23 31.80 -24.55
C SER A 21 -32.78 31.78 -24.32
N PRO A 22 -33.33 32.23 -23.14
CA PRO A 22 -32.89 32.20 -21.73
C PRO A 22 -34.03 31.76 -20.75
N ARG A 23 -33.77 31.66 -19.42
CA ARG A 23 -34.62 32.27 -18.36
C ARG A 23 -33.99 32.17 -16.96
N SER A 24 -34.08 33.31 -16.28
CA SER A 24 -33.57 33.68 -14.96
C SER A 24 -34.60 33.35 -13.85
N ILE A 25 -34.17 33.24 -12.59
CA ILE A 25 -34.74 33.98 -11.43
C ILE A 25 -33.95 33.63 -10.13
N LYS A 26 -33.28 34.67 -9.63
CA LYS A 26 -33.14 35.19 -8.25
C LYS A 26 -32.83 34.25 -7.08
N GLY A 27 -31.75 34.62 -6.38
CA GLY A 27 -31.45 34.20 -5.00
C GLY A 27 -30.21 34.91 -4.48
N SER A 28 -30.28 36.24 -4.41
CA SER A 28 -29.30 37.13 -3.80
C SER A 28 -29.15 36.88 -2.30
N LEU A 29 -27.92 36.73 -1.81
CA LEU A 29 -27.51 37.30 -0.53
C LEU A 29 -26.01 37.54 -0.56
N SER A 30 -25.67 38.81 -0.40
CA SER A 30 -24.36 39.41 -0.50
C SER A 30 -23.96 40.00 0.85
N PHE A 31 -22.63 40.18 1.04
CA PHE A 31 -21.93 40.96 2.08
C PHE A 31 -21.93 40.32 3.48
N ILE A 32 -20.81 40.26 4.22
CA ILE A 32 -19.91 41.38 4.60
C ILE A 32 -18.42 40.98 4.59
N LEU A 33 -17.58 41.98 4.24
CA LEU A 33 -16.11 42.13 4.30
C LEU A 33 -15.52 41.76 5.70
N ASP A 34 -14.23 41.47 5.89
CA ASP A 34 -13.13 42.46 5.93
C ASP A 34 -11.74 41.77 6.12
N GLU A 35 -10.67 42.55 5.98
CA GLU A 35 -9.27 42.17 5.73
C GLU A 35 -8.44 41.70 6.95
N ALA A 36 -7.24 41.17 6.64
CA ALA A 36 -6.11 40.75 7.49
C ALA A 36 -5.50 41.92 8.33
N PRO A 37 -4.39 41.85 9.13
CA PRO A 37 -3.25 40.92 9.10
C PRO A 37 -2.51 40.61 10.45
N GLY A 38 -1.43 39.82 10.39
CA GLY A 38 -0.24 39.99 11.25
C GLY A 38 -0.01 38.97 12.38
N GLY A 39 1.14 38.27 12.36
CA GLY A 39 1.50 37.36 13.48
C GLY A 39 2.79 36.55 13.29
N LYS A 40 3.90 37.24 13.04
CA LYS A 40 5.29 36.75 13.06
C LYS A 40 5.63 36.17 14.44
N ARG A 41 6.15 34.94 14.53
CA ARG A 41 6.99 34.48 15.67
C ARG A 41 8.14 33.61 15.21
N THR A 42 9.29 34.01 15.70
CA THR A 42 10.66 33.61 15.44
C THR A 42 11.04 32.34 16.20
N ALA A 43 12.04 31.64 15.67
CA ALA A 43 12.82 30.65 16.41
C ALA A 43 13.72 31.33 17.45
N SER A 44 13.87 30.71 18.61
CA SER A 44 15.01 30.89 19.51
C SER A 44 15.23 29.62 20.34
N SER A 45 16.51 29.42 20.65
CA SER A 45 17.20 28.20 21.08
C SER A 45 17.14 27.91 22.60
N ALA A 46 17.51 26.66 22.95
CA ALA A 46 18.27 26.16 24.14
C ALA A 46 17.77 26.54 25.57
N GLU A 47 17.81 25.76 26.65
CA GLU A 47 18.68 24.70 27.19
C GLU A 47 17.89 23.88 28.26
N LEU A 48 18.32 22.63 28.50
CA LEU A 48 18.41 21.83 29.74
C LEU A 48 17.39 21.97 30.91
N ASP A 49 16.73 20.86 31.30
CA ASP A 49 16.89 20.18 32.61
C ASP A 49 16.18 18.81 32.68
N GLU A 50 16.75 17.86 33.44
CA GLU A 50 16.21 16.55 33.85
C GLU A 50 15.60 16.70 35.28
N PRO A 51 15.28 15.68 36.10
CA PRO A 51 14.64 14.35 35.96
C PRO A 51 13.17 14.39 36.46
N THR A 52 12.39 13.31 36.24
CA THR A 52 11.72 12.54 37.33
C THR A 52 10.96 11.33 36.77
N ALA A 53 11.22 10.18 37.41
CA ALA A 53 10.57 8.86 37.39
C ALA A 53 9.13 8.77 36.82
N THR A 54 8.74 7.71 36.10
CA THR A 54 8.39 6.43 36.75
C THR A 54 8.25 5.31 35.71
N LYS A 55 8.89 4.18 36.00
CA LYS A 55 9.04 2.99 35.15
C LYS A 55 7.96 1.99 35.53
N CYS A 56 7.10 1.56 34.58
CA CYS A 56 6.17 0.46 34.81
C CYS A 56 6.94 -0.87 34.85
N PHE A 57 7.07 -1.38 36.07
CA PHE A 57 7.74 -2.62 36.44
C PHE A 57 6.92 -3.83 35.97
N ARG A 58 7.55 -4.73 35.20
CA ARG A 58 7.01 -6.06 34.90
C ARG A 58 7.35 -6.98 36.08
N PRO A 59 6.39 -7.67 36.72
CA PRO A 59 6.74 -8.63 37.75
C PRO A 59 7.42 -9.86 37.12
N SER A 60 8.65 -10.07 37.59
CA SER A 60 9.39 -11.32 37.55
C SER A 60 8.89 -12.19 38.70
N VAL A 61 8.39 -13.40 38.42
CA VAL A 61 8.24 -14.44 39.46
C VAL A 61 9.38 -15.45 39.29
N SER A 62 10.28 -15.43 40.26
CA SER A 62 11.37 -16.38 40.50
C SER A 62 11.08 -16.91 41.91
N ALA A 63 10.66 -18.16 42.06
CA ALA A 63 11.48 -19.38 42.19
C ALA A 63 11.55 -19.79 43.66
N ASN A 64 11.16 -21.02 43.98
CA ASN A 64 12.08 -22.04 44.50
C ASN A 64 11.33 -23.23 45.09
N SER A 65 12.04 -24.35 45.00
CA SER A 65 11.70 -25.73 45.27
C SER A 65 11.42 -26.04 46.75
N ILE A 66 10.52 -27.00 47.02
CA ILE A 66 10.64 -27.92 48.16
C ILE A 66 10.24 -29.32 47.67
N SER A 67 11.13 -30.29 47.94
CA SER A 67 10.99 -31.71 47.65
C SER A 67 10.04 -32.44 48.61
N SER A 68 9.59 -33.60 48.15
CA SER A 68 9.28 -34.83 48.92
C SER A 68 7.83 -35.11 49.35
N LEU A 69 7.33 -36.21 48.73
CA LEU A 69 6.48 -37.27 49.27
C LEU A 69 4.98 -37.00 49.39
N LEU A 70 4.20 -37.54 48.43
CA LEU A 70 3.35 -38.73 48.57
C LEU A 70 2.45 -38.78 47.32
N ALA A 71 2.66 -39.77 46.46
CA ALA A 71 1.76 -40.03 45.35
C ALA A 71 0.47 -40.64 45.92
N PRO A 72 -0.73 -40.02 45.74
CA PRO A 72 -1.96 -40.76 45.89
C PRO A 72 -2.07 -41.72 44.71
N VAL A 73 -2.25 -43.00 45.03
CA VAL A 73 -2.76 -44.00 44.09
C VAL A 73 -4.05 -43.45 43.46
N VAL A 74 -4.02 -43.19 42.15
CA VAL A 74 -5.22 -42.82 41.40
C VAL A 74 -5.62 -43.98 40.48
N ASP A 75 -6.91 -44.28 40.57
CA ASP A 75 -7.66 -45.43 40.08
C ASP A 75 -7.58 -45.66 38.56
N GLU A 76 -7.67 -46.92 38.15
CA GLU A 76 -7.53 -47.44 36.78
C GLU A 76 -8.72 -47.12 35.84
N ASN A 77 -9.40 -45.96 35.99
CA ASN A 77 -10.61 -45.64 35.21
C ASN A 77 -10.56 -44.39 34.32
N ASP A 78 -9.53 -43.55 34.38
CA ASP A 78 -9.47 -42.33 33.55
C ASP A 78 -8.94 -42.55 32.12
N VAL A 79 -8.65 -43.79 31.73
CA VAL A 79 -8.30 -44.12 30.33
C VAL A 79 -9.52 -44.08 29.39
N ARG A 80 -10.75 -44.14 29.92
CA ARG A 80 -11.97 -44.21 29.09
C ARG A 80 -12.60 -42.87 28.70
N ASN A 81 -12.11 -41.73 29.18
CA ASN A 81 -12.61 -40.43 28.72
C ASN A 81 -11.87 -39.89 27.47
N ALA A 82 -11.02 -40.73 26.86
CA ALA A 82 -10.27 -40.46 25.63
C ALA A 82 -11.12 -40.38 24.34
N THR A 83 -12.46 -40.47 24.41
CA THR A 83 -13.33 -40.47 23.22
C THR A 83 -14.47 -39.45 23.24
N ARG A 84 -14.49 -38.49 24.17
CA ARG A 84 -15.52 -37.44 24.16
C ARG A 84 -15.01 -36.17 23.48
N ALA A 85 -15.32 -36.11 22.18
CA ALA A 85 -15.59 -34.90 21.42
C ALA A 85 -14.49 -33.82 21.40
N ALA A 86 -13.43 -34.07 20.63
CA ALA A 86 -12.63 -32.99 20.07
C ALA A 86 -13.38 -32.35 18.88
N THR A 87 -14.41 -31.54 19.15
CA THR A 87 -14.88 -30.55 18.19
C THR A 87 -13.68 -29.66 17.85
N PRO A 88 -13.33 -29.42 16.57
CA PRO A 88 -12.19 -28.58 16.20
C PRO A 88 -12.59 -27.12 16.40
N LEU A 89 -12.64 -26.69 17.66
CA LEU A 89 -12.85 -25.29 18.01
C LEU A 89 -11.72 -24.48 17.40
N GLY A 90 -12.11 -23.57 16.50
CA GLY A 90 -11.26 -22.84 15.57
C GLY A 90 -9.90 -22.47 16.15
N ARG A 91 -8.88 -23.22 15.74
CA ARG A 91 -7.49 -22.87 16.05
C ARG A 91 -7.14 -21.63 15.24
N LYS A 92 -7.10 -20.49 15.94
CA LYS A 92 -6.57 -19.22 15.46
C LYS A 92 -5.22 -19.52 14.79
N SER A 93 -5.11 -19.26 13.48
CA SER A 93 -3.90 -19.55 12.72
C SER A 93 -2.68 -18.91 13.40
N SER A 94 -1.59 -19.68 13.57
CA SER A 94 -0.38 -19.17 14.22
C SER A 94 0.03 -17.83 13.61
N LYS A 95 0.27 -16.84 14.48
CA LYS A 95 0.67 -15.48 14.07
C LYS A 95 1.97 -15.49 13.27
N TYR A 96 2.84 -16.45 13.54
CA TYR A 96 4.15 -16.61 12.91
C TYR A 96 4.18 -17.74 11.89
N CYS A 97 5.18 -17.66 11.03
CA CYS A 97 5.50 -18.66 10.03
C CYS A 97 5.74 -20.03 10.70
N ILE A 98 5.23 -21.09 10.08
CA ILE A 98 5.37 -22.48 10.54
C ILE A 98 6.77 -23.08 10.32
N VAL A 99 7.65 -22.37 9.63
CA VAL A 99 9.02 -22.84 9.40
C VAL A 99 9.81 -22.60 10.68
N GLU A 100 10.44 -23.65 11.20
CA GLU A 100 11.26 -23.61 12.41
C GLU A 100 12.30 -22.49 12.34
N GLY A 101 12.43 -21.72 13.42
CA GLY A 101 13.33 -20.55 13.48
C GLY A 101 12.86 -19.31 12.70
N CYS A 102 11.71 -19.34 12.04
CA CYS A 102 11.21 -18.19 11.30
C CYS A 102 10.36 -17.25 12.17
N VAL A 103 10.95 -16.11 12.56
CA VAL A 103 10.26 -15.04 13.31
C VAL A 103 9.30 -14.19 12.47
N SER A 104 9.22 -14.44 11.15
CA SER A 104 8.38 -13.65 10.25
C SER A 104 6.90 -13.96 10.45
N ARG A 105 6.06 -12.93 10.36
CA ARG A 105 4.60 -13.07 10.48
C ARG A 105 4.02 -13.89 9.32
N ALA A 106 3.11 -14.81 9.63
CA ALA A 106 2.40 -15.58 8.62
C ALA A 106 1.46 -14.70 7.80
N LYS A 107 1.33 -15.01 6.51
CA LYS A 107 0.46 -14.30 5.57
C LYS A 107 -0.58 -15.26 4.96
N HIS A 108 -0.14 -16.30 4.28
CA HIS A 108 -1.00 -17.33 3.68
C HIS A 108 -0.48 -18.72 4.07
N ALA A 109 -1.38 -19.70 4.25
CA ALA A 109 -1.04 -21.08 4.60
C ALA A 109 -0.06 -21.21 5.80
N ARG A 110 -0.18 -20.32 6.80
CA ARG A 110 0.73 -20.20 7.96
C ARG A 110 2.21 -20.02 7.60
N ARG A 111 2.52 -19.47 6.41
CA ARG A 111 3.90 -19.16 5.98
C ARG A 111 4.08 -17.68 5.74
N CYS A 112 5.32 -17.19 5.88
CA CYS A 112 5.70 -15.81 5.58
C CYS A 112 5.98 -15.61 4.08
N TRP A 113 6.20 -14.37 3.65
CA TRP A 113 6.49 -14.04 2.23
C TRP A 113 7.67 -14.82 1.64
N LYS A 114 8.73 -15.06 2.43
CA LYS A 114 9.92 -15.80 2.02
C LYS A 114 9.65 -17.30 1.92
N HIS A 115 8.85 -17.85 2.82
CA HIS A 115 8.54 -19.28 2.89
C HIS A 115 7.26 -19.67 2.14
N GLY A 116 6.84 -18.94 1.11
CA GLY A 116 5.67 -19.33 0.29
C GLY A 116 4.32 -18.93 0.87
N GLY A 117 4.28 -17.92 1.74
CA GLY A 117 3.07 -17.26 2.22
C GLY A 117 2.40 -16.36 1.17
N SER A 118 2.25 -16.85 -0.06
CA SER A 118 1.60 -16.18 -1.18
C SER A 118 0.91 -17.20 -2.09
N VAL A 119 -0.16 -16.80 -2.76
CA VAL A 119 -0.86 -17.62 -3.75
C VAL A 119 -0.22 -17.43 -5.12
N LYS A 120 -0.07 -18.51 -5.91
CA LYS A 120 0.41 -18.43 -7.30
C LYS A 120 -0.69 -17.88 -8.21
N CYS A 121 -0.32 -17.22 -9.30
CA CYS A 121 -1.29 -16.80 -10.30
C CYS A 121 -2.03 -18.02 -10.86
N LYS A 122 -3.36 -17.93 -10.99
CA LYS A 122 -4.22 -18.99 -11.55
C LYS A 122 -4.01 -19.26 -13.04
N VAL A 123 -3.39 -18.33 -13.78
CA VAL A 123 -3.12 -18.49 -15.22
C VAL A 123 -2.05 -19.57 -15.43
N ALA A 124 -2.34 -20.54 -16.29
CA ALA A 124 -1.43 -21.64 -16.60
C ALA A 124 -0.06 -21.13 -17.07
N GLY A 125 1.02 -21.72 -16.57
CA GLY A 125 2.39 -21.31 -16.90
C GLY A 125 2.87 -20.01 -16.25
N CYS A 126 2.02 -19.27 -15.53
CA CYS A 126 2.44 -18.04 -14.87
C CYS A 126 3.22 -18.32 -13.57
N ARG A 127 4.47 -17.82 -13.51
CA ARG A 127 5.32 -17.91 -12.29
C ARG A 127 5.08 -16.78 -11.30
N ASN A 128 4.26 -15.79 -11.66
CA ASN A 128 4.00 -14.64 -10.82
C ASN A 128 3.05 -14.99 -9.66
N ARG A 129 3.14 -14.19 -8.60
CA ARG A 129 2.27 -14.30 -7.43
C ARG A 129 0.95 -13.58 -7.69
N ALA A 130 -0.14 -14.17 -7.24
CA ALA A 130 -1.45 -13.55 -7.26
C ALA A 130 -1.51 -12.39 -6.27
N LYS A 131 -2.21 -11.32 -6.65
CA LYS A 131 -2.51 -10.18 -5.79
C LYS A 131 -3.99 -10.24 -5.40
N THR A 132 -4.88 -9.72 -6.25
CA THR A 132 -6.33 -9.88 -6.10
C THR A 132 -6.88 -10.87 -7.14
N LYS A 133 -8.11 -11.36 -6.92
CA LYS A 133 -8.83 -12.26 -7.85
C LYS A 133 -8.11 -13.59 -8.17
N GLY A 134 -7.02 -13.91 -7.47
CA GLY A 134 -6.17 -15.09 -7.74
C GLY A 134 -5.25 -14.94 -8.95
N VAL A 135 -5.07 -13.73 -9.49
CA VAL A 135 -4.21 -13.47 -10.65
C VAL A 135 -3.15 -12.41 -10.31
N CYS A 136 -2.04 -12.41 -11.05
CA CYS A 136 -0.95 -11.46 -10.84
C CYS A 136 -1.23 -10.11 -11.51
N TRP A 137 -0.36 -9.13 -11.31
CA TRP A 137 -0.51 -7.79 -11.91
C TRP A 137 -0.66 -7.85 -13.44
N SER A 138 0.17 -8.61 -14.14
CA SER A 138 0.07 -8.72 -15.61
C SER A 138 -1.21 -9.40 -16.10
N HIS A 139 -1.91 -10.14 -15.23
CA HIS A 139 -3.13 -10.86 -15.57
C HIS A 139 -4.38 -10.26 -14.90
N GLY A 140 -4.34 -8.98 -14.52
CA GLY A 140 -5.54 -8.29 -13.99
C GLY A 140 -5.72 -8.35 -12.47
N GLY A 141 -4.68 -8.70 -11.71
CA GLY A 141 -4.68 -8.74 -10.24
C GLY A 141 -4.66 -7.36 -9.56
N GLY A 142 -5.05 -6.31 -10.27
CA GLY A 142 -5.13 -4.93 -9.77
C GLY A 142 -6.51 -4.34 -9.98
N THR A 143 -6.68 -3.10 -9.54
CA THR A 143 -7.87 -2.28 -9.82
C THR A 143 -7.83 -1.81 -11.27
N SER A 144 -8.93 -1.92 -12.01
CA SER A 144 -9.02 -1.37 -13.37
C SER A 144 -8.94 0.16 -13.35
N CYS A 145 -8.47 0.73 -14.45
CA CYS A 145 -8.50 2.17 -14.67
C CYS A 145 -9.96 2.65 -14.77
N SER A 146 -10.28 3.74 -14.08
CA SER A 146 -11.63 4.36 -14.08
C SER A 146 -11.93 5.17 -15.34
N ALA A 147 -10.97 5.32 -16.26
CA ALA A 147 -11.18 6.03 -17.52
C ALA A 147 -12.01 5.18 -18.49
N ASP A 148 -12.82 5.85 -19.31
CA ASP A 148 -13.72 5.21 -20.25
C ASP A 148 -12.98 4.26 -21.20
N GLN A 149 -13.52 3.04 -21.34
CA GLN A 149 -12.99 1.98 -22.21
C GLN A 149 -11.53 1.57 -21.92
N CYS A 150 -10.99 1.88 -20.74
CA CYS A 150 -9.63 1.53 -20.38
C CYS A 150 -9.55 0.18 -19.64
N THR A 151 -8.99 -0.84 -20.29
CA THR A 151 -8.79 -2.18 -19.70
C THR A 151 -7.51 -2.30 -18.87
N THR A 152 -6.71 -1.23 -18.82
CA THR A 152 -5.43 -1.23 -18.09
C THR A 152 -5.64 -1.12 -16.58
N ILE A 153 -4.61 -1.47 -15.83
CA ILE A 153 -4.65 -1.46 -14.37
C ILE A 153 -4.25 -0.07 -13.84
N ALA A 154 -5.03 0.43 -12.90
CA ALA A 154 -4.75 1.67 -12.20
C ALA A 154 -3.47 1.58 -11.37
N VAL A 155 -2.64 2.62 -11.48
CA VAL A 155 -1.38 2.74 -10.73
C VAL A 155 -1.64 3.51 -9.43
N SER A 156 -2.32 4.65 -9.51
CA SER A 156 -2.77 5.46 -8.38
C SER A 156 -4.00 6.29 -8.78
N ASN A 157 -4.73 6.83 -7.81
CA ASN A 157 -5.91 7.68 -8.03
C ASN A 157 -7.00 7.04 -8.92
N GLY A 158 -7.08 5.71 -8.95
CA GLY A 158 -8.04 4.99 -9.79
C GLY A 158 -7.72 4.98 -11.29
N VAL A 159 -6.61 5.59 -11.74
CA VAL A 159 -6.26 5.69 -13.17
C VAL A 159 -4.91 5.03 -13.47
N CYS A 160 -4.75 4.58 -14.71
CA CYS A 160 -3.51 3.96 -15.17
C CYS A 160 -2.44 5.02 -15.49
N TRP A 161 -1.22 4.57 -15.77
CA TRP A 161 -0.12 5.46 -16.13
C TRP A 161 -0.47 6.44 -17.25
N ALA A 162 -1.09 5.96 -18.34
CA ALA A 162 -1.46 6.81 -19.48
C ALA A 162 -2.48 7.89 -19.11
N HIS A 163 -3.40 7.60 -18.18
CA HIS A 163 -4.45 8.50 -17.73
C HIS A 163 -4.09 9.28 -16.45
N GLY A 164 -2.80 9.42 -16.13
CA GLY A 164 -2.33 10.24 -15.00
C GLY A 164 -2.09 9.50 -13.69
N GLY A 165 -2.03 8.16 -13.71
CA GLY A 165 -1.64 7.35 -12.56
C GLY A 165 -0.13 7.43 -12.29
N GLY A 166 0.23 7.70 -11.04
CA GLY A 166 1.61 7.86 -10.57
C GLY A 166 2.12 9.30 -10.63
N LYS A 167 3.24 9.58 -9.96
CA LYS A 167 3.89 10.89 -9.99
C LYS A 167 4.81 11.00 -11.20
N ARG A 168 4.80 12.17 -11.84
CA ARG A 168 5.70 12.54 -12.94
C ARG A 168 6.91 13.29 -12.41
N CYS A 169 7.99 13.22 -13.18
CA CYS A 169 9.18 13.99 -12.90
C CYS A 169 8.87 15.48 -12.89
N VAL A 170 9.34 16.19 -11.85
CA VAL A 170 9.16 17.63 -11.68
C VAL A 170 9.90 18.46 -12.75
N THR A 171 10.97 17.91 -13.34
CA THR A 171 11.71 18.57 -14.41
C THR A 171 10.81 18.83 -15.63
N PRO A 172 10.78 20.06 -16.16
CA PRO A 172 9.94 20.40 -17.31
C PRO A 172 10.28 19.53 -18.53
N GLY A 173 9.25 19.11 -19.26
CA GLY A 173 9.39 18.23 -20.43
C GLY A 173 9.66 16.75 -20.12
N CYS A 174 9.76 16.35 -18.85
CA CYS A 174 10.04 14.96 -18.47
C CYS A 174 8.78 14.19 -18.06
N SER A 175 8.37 13.21 -18.86
CA SER A 175 7.21 12.36 -18.57
C SER A 175 7.54 11.09 -17.76
N ARG A 176 8.79 10.93 -17.31
CA ARG A 176 9.26 9.71 -16.63
C ARG A 176 8.68 9.58 -15.22
N PRO A 177 8.56 8.34 -14.69
CA PRO A 177 8.13 8.10 -13.32
C PRO A 177 9.08 8.72 -12.31
N ALA A 178 8.47 9.31 -11.30
CA ALA A 178 9.14 9.85 -10.15
C ALA A 178 8.55 9.29 -8.87
N TYR A 179 9.37 9.30 -7.82
CA TYR A 179 9.00 8.81 -6.51
C TYR A 179 9.31 9.87 -5.46
N GLU A 180 8.62 9.81 -4.34
CA GLU A 180 8.85 10.73 -3.22
C GLU A 180 10.29 10.63 -2.71
N ARG A 181 10.83 9.40 -2.62
CA ARG A 181 12.24 9.15 -2.25
C ARG A 181 13.27 9.82 -3.17
N THR A 182 12.90 10.09 -4.43
CA THR A 182 13.74 10.79 -5.41
C THR A 182 13.35 12.25 -5.56
N ARG A 183 12.75 12.86 -4.53
CA ARG A 183 12.27 14.26 -4.52
C ARG A 183 11.36 14.61 -5.70
N ASN A 184 10.49 13.68 -6.11
CA ASN A 184 9.63 13.83 -7.30
C ASN A 184 10.39 14.02 -8.61
N MET A 185 11.65 13.59 -8.69
CA MET A 185 12.43 13.53 -9.92
C MET A 185 12.51 12.08 -10.41
N CYS A 186 12.66 11.90 -11.73
CA CYS A 186 12.97 10.58 -12.28
C CYS A 186 14.38 10.13 -11.88
N SER A 187 14.70 8.85 -11.99
CA SER A 187 16.02 8.32 -11.63
C SER A 187 17.17 9.04 -12.34
N MET A 188 17.00 9.41 -13.61
CA MET A 188 18.03 10.13 -14.35
C MET A 188 18.22 11.57 -13.86
N HIS A 189 17.16 12.33 -13.64
CA HIS A 189 17.28 13.69 -13.12
C HIS A 189 17.69 13.73 -11.65
N TYR A 190 17.24 12.76 -10.85
CA TYR A 190 17.66 12.63 -9.46
C TYR A 190 19.18 12.39 -9.37
N ASN A 191 19.72 11.51 -10.22
CA ASN A 191 21.15 11.26 -10.26
C ASN A 191 21.93 12.45 -10.87
N ALA A 192 21.39 13.10 -11.91
CA ALA A 192 22.03 14.27 -12.52
C ALA A 192 22.11 15.48 -11.56
N GLY A 193 21.07 15.70 -10.73
CA GLY A 193 21.05 16.79 -9.75
C GLY A 193 21.97 16.57 -8.53
N LEU A 194 22.47 15.36 -8.31
CA LEU A 194 23.53 15.09 -7.33
C LEU A 194 24.90 15.55 -7.83
N SER A 195 25.10 15.63 -9.15
CA SER A 195 26.38 16.03 -9.75
C SER A 195 26.58 17.55 -9.84
N THR A 196 25.54 18.37 -9.65
CA THR A 196 25.61 19.84 -9.78
C THR A 196 25.73 20.58 -8.45
N ASN A 197 25.90 19.89 -7.32
CA ASN A 197 26.11 20.49 -6.01
C ASN A 197 27.59 20.47 -5.60
N LEU A 198 28.46 21.05 -6.44
CA LEU A 198 29.81 21.43 -6.03
C LEU A 198 29.95 22.94 -6.27
N PRO A 199 29.77 23.80 -5.25
CA PRO A 199 30.16 25.19 -5.37
C PRO A 199 31.69 25.25 -5.52
N ALA A 200 32.15 26.00 -6.53
CA ALA A 200 33.55 26.34 -6.74
C ALA A 200 34.04 27.38 -5.72
#